data_AF-A0A970YPK0-F1
#
_entry.id   AF-A0A970YPK0-F1
#
_cell.length_a   1.000
_cell.length_b   1.000
_cell.length_c   1.000
_cell.angle_alpha   90.00
_cell.angle_beta   90.00
_cell.angle_gamma   90.00
#
_symmetry.space_group_name_H-M   'P 1'
#
loop_
_entity.id
_entity.type
_entity.pdbx_description
1 polymer ?
#
loop_
_entity_poly.entity_id
_entity_poly.type
_entity_poly.pdbx_seq_one_letter_code
_entity_poly.pdbx_strand_id
1 'polypeptide(L)'
;MADYDEYMVTTDEFVLFDEEGKELARRKKVQHLKVYLDEIDPERNKTYRIKSRVSKEDFVVTKEISTEDWRAYADNCSRLLD
;
A
#
# COMPACT_ATOMS: atom_id res chain seq x y z
N MET A 1 -4.55 -21.54 -25.89
CA MET A 1 -4.36 -20.09 -26.06
C MET A 1 -5.24 -19.43 -25.00
N ALA A 2 -4.68 -18.46 -24.27
CA ALA A 2 -4.99 -18.05 -22.89
C ALA A 2 -4.40 -19.01 -21.85
N ASP A 3 -3.54 -18.62 -20.91
CA ASP A 3 -2.91 -17.32 -20.66
C ASP A 3 -1.62 -17.64 -19.88
N TYR A 4 -0.47 -17.29 -20.44
CA TYR A 4 0.79 -17.31 -19.73
C TYR A 4 0.73 -16.12 -18.76
N ASP A 5 0.54 -16.36 -17.46
CA ASP A 5 1.10 -15.50 -16.40
C ASP A 5 1.07 -16.17 -15.02
N GLU A 6 1.50 -17.44 -14.96
CA GLU A 6 2.00 -18.03 -13.71
C GLU A 6 3.49 -17.66 -13.55
N TYR A 7 3.81 -16.38 -13.68
CA TYR A 7 5.04 -15.88 -13.09
C TYR A 7 4.73 -15.65 -11.62
N MET A 8 5.45 -16.38 -10.76
CA MET A 8 5.72 -16.01 -9.38
C MET A 8 6.39 -14.62 -9.38
N VAL A 9 5.62 -13.57 -9.63
CA VAL A 9 6.05 -12.23 -9.35
C VAL A 9 5.66 -12.02 -7.90
N THR A 10 6.65 -12.00 -7.02
CA THR A 10 6.56 -11.53 -5.63
C THR A 10 6.23 -10.03 -5.60
N THR A 11 5.16 -9.66 -6.27
CA THR A 11 4.63 -8.30 -6.37
C THR A 11 3.28 -8.29 -5.71
N ASP A 12 3.25 -7.77 -4.49
CA ASP A 12 2.00 -7.43 -3.82
C ASP A 12 1.32 -6.26 -4.52
N GLU A 13 -0.02 -6.28 -4.54
CA GLU A 13 -0.82 -5.16 -5.01
C GLU A 13 -1.23 -4.30 -3.82
N PHE A 14 -0.77 -3.06 -3.83
CA PHE A 14 -1.12 -2.03 -2.87
C PHE A 14 -2.11 -1.08 -3.50
N VAL A 15 -3.29 -0.98 -2.91
CA VAL A 15 -4.35 -0.07 -3.36
C VAL A 15 -4.56 1.00 -2.30
N LEU A 16 -4.49 2.26 -2.72
CA LEU A 16 -4.75 3.42 -1.91
C LEU A 16 -6.22 3.81 -2.03
N PHE A 17 -6.89 3.93 -0.89
CA PHE A 17 -8.25 4.39 -0.75
C PHE A 17 -8.30 5.71 0.01
N ASP A 18 -9.20 6.59 -0.40
CA ASP A 18 -9.59 7.79 0.34
C ASP A 18 -10.51 7.44 1.53
N GLU A 19 -10.89 8.43 2.34
CA GLU A 19 -11.76 8.22 3.51
C GLU A 19 -13.15 7.68 3.11
N GLU A 20 -13.63 8.07 1.93
CA GLU A 20 -14.89 7.62 1.34
C GLU A 20 -14.80 6.20 0.74
N GLY A 21 -13.63 5.55 0.79
CA GLY A 21 -13.40 4.24 0.20
C GLY A 21 -13.20 4.26 -1.32
N LYS A 22 -12.96 5.44 -1.91
CA LYS A 22 -12.64 5.60 -3.33
C LYS A 22 -11.18 5.20 -3.59
N GLU A 23 -10.95 4.32 -4.56
CA GLU A 23 -9.59 4.01 -5.04
C GLU A 23 -8.98 5.24 -5.70
N LEU A 24 -7.87 5.73 -5.14
CA LEU A 24 -7.12 6.86 -5.67
C LEU A 24 -5.95 6.38 -6.54
N ALA A 25 -5.27 5.33 -6.10
CA ALA A 25 -4.08 4.84 -6.78
C ALA A 25 -3.82 3.36 -6.50
N ARG A 26 -3.09 2.72 -7.41
CA ARG A 26 -2.75 1.30 -7.36
C ARG A 26 -1.30 1.06 -7.80
N ARG A 27 -0.55 0.26 -7.04
CA ARG A 27 0.87 -0.03 -7.26
C ARG A 27 1.16 -1.49 -6.92
N LYS A 28 2.17 -2.07 -7.57
CA LYS A 28 2.50 -3.50 -7.45
C LYS A 28 3.81 -3.79 -6.70
N LYS A 29 4.43 -2.80 -6.06
CA LYS A 29 5.73 -2.96 -5.39
C LYS A 29 5.70 -2.31 -4.02
N VAL A 30 6.22 -3.01 -3.00
CA VAL A 30 6.38 -2.49 -1.62
C VAL A 30 7.15 -1.17 -1.64
N GLN A 31 8.17 -1.05 -2.50
CA GLN A 31 8.96 0.17 -2.65
C GLN A 31 8.13 1.39 -3.09
N HIS A 32 6.98 1.18 -3.73
CA HIS A 32 6.07 2.25 -4.14
C HIS A 32 5.13 2.71 -3.02
N LEU A 33 5.10 2.03 -1.87
CA LEU A 33 4.32 2.49 -0.71
C LEU A 33 4.79 3.86 -0.20
N LYS A 34 6.09 4.17 -0.33
CA LYS A 34 6.64 5.48 0.06
C LYS A 34 6.15 6.56 -0.91
N VAL A 35 6.05 6.20 -2.18
CA VAL A 35 5.56 7.09 -3.23
C VAL A 35 4.11 7.52 -2.92
N TYR A 36 3.28 6.65 -2.34
CA TYR A 36 1.97 7.09 -1.85
C TYR A 36 2.08 8.18 -0.78
N LEU A 37 2.97 8.05 0.20
CA LEU A 37 3.14 9.10 1.21
C LEU A 37 3.69 10.42 0.63
N ASP A 38 4.51 10.35 -0.42
CA ASP A 38 5.03 11.54 -1.11
C ASP A 38 3.98 12.16 -2.08
N GLU A 39 3.11 11.34 -2.70
CA GLU A 39 2.06 11.79 -3.63
C GLU A 39 0.81 12.31 -2.90
N ILE A 40 0.52 11.78 -1.72
CA ILE A 40 -0.60 12.21 -0.89
C ILE A 40 -0.07 13.26 0.07
N ASP A 41 -0.60 14.48 0.02
CA ASP A 41 -0.48 15.43 1.13
C ASP A 41 -1.63 15.10 2.10
N PRO A 42 -1.38 14.38 3.22
CA PRO A 42 -2.41 14.18 4.21
C PRO A 42 -2.73 15.52 4.85
N GLU A 43 -3.69 16.22 4.25
CA GLU A 43 -4.32 17.38 4.87
C GLU A 43 -4.71 17.00 6.30
N ARG A 44 -4.69 18.01 7.19
CA ARG A 44 -4.77 17.82 8.64
C ARG A 44 -5.96 16.98 9.15
N ASN A 45 -6.97 16.74 8.31
CA ASN A 45 -8.18 15.99 8.64
C ASN A 45 -8.48 14.79 7.71
N LYS A 46 -7.64 14.47 6.73
CA LYS A 46 -7.90 13.35 5.82
C LYS A 46 -7.21 12.08 6.27
N THR A 47 -7.93 10.97 6.13
CA THR A 47 -7.44 9.64 6.46
C THR A 47 -7.46 8.80 5.20
N TYR A 48 -6.32 8.23 4.84
CA TYR A 48 -6.20 7.32 3.71
C TYR A 48 -5.99 5.90 4.20
N ARG A 49 -6.35 4.91 3.39
CA ARG A 49 -6.14 3.49 3.70
C ARG A 49 -5.40 2.82 2.58
N ILE A 50 -4.33 2.12 2.90
CA ILE A 50 -3.60 1.29 1.95
C ILE A 50 -3.94 -0.16 2.27
N LYS A 51 -4.46 -0.89 1.28
CA LYS A 51 -4.65 -2.33 1.38
C LYS A 51 -3.60 -3.05 0.56
N SER A 52 -2.94 -3.98 1.22
CA SER A 52 -2.09 -5.00 0.61
C SER A 52 -2.95 -6.23 0.28
N ARG A 53 -2.73 -6.83 -0.89
CA ARG A 53 -3.43 -8.05 -1.30
C ARG A 53 -2.93 -9.28 -0.52
N VAL A 54 -1.65 -9.33 -0.16
CA VAL A 54 -1.09 -10.42 0.68
C VAL A 54 -1.30 -10.21 2.18
N SER A 55 -1.03 -9.02 2.72
CA SER A 55 -1.17 -8.77 4.16
C SER A 55 -2.63 -8.83 4.59
N LYS A 56 -3.57 -8.49 3.70
CA LYS A 56 -5.01 -8.29 4.00
C LYS A 56 -5.28 -7.30 5.14
N GLU A 57 -4.25 -6.65 5.67
CA GLU A 57 -4.31 -5.61 6.68
C GLU A 57 -4.41 -4.24 6.02
N ASP A 58 -5.31 -3.43 6.58
CA ASP A 58 -5.48 -2.03 6.25
C ASP A 58 -4.41 -1.21 6.97
N PHE A 59 -3.56 -0.53 6.21
CA PHE A 59 -2.66 0.48 6.76
C PHE A 59 -3.28 1.85 6.65
N VAL A 60 -3.55 2.46 7.81
CA VAL A 60 -4.18 3.78 7.88
C VAL A 60 -3.11 4.85 7.83
N VAL A 61 -3.16 5.70 6.81
CA VAL A 61 -2.27 6.85 6.63
C VAL A 61 -2.98 8.11 7.10
N THR A 62 -2.43 8.75 8.12
CA THR A 62 -2.85 10.07 8.61
C THR A 62 -1.65 11.02 8.59
N LYS A 63 -1.89 12.32 8.82
CA LYS A 63 -0.81 13.30 8.93
C LYS A 63 0.20 13.00 10.06
N GLU A 64 -0.22 12.27 11.07
CA GLU A 64 0.59 11.94 12.25
C GLU A 64 1.41 10.66 12.05
N ILE A 65 1.31 10.01 10.89
CA ILE A 65 2.04 8.77 10.65
C ILE A 65 3.54 9.00 10.72
N SER A 66 4.21 8.21 11.57
CA SER A 66 5.65 8.26 11.66
C SER A 66 6.28 7.44 10.54
N THR A 67 7.49 7.84 10.12
CA THR A 67 8.26 7.06 9.14
C THR A 67 8.55 5.63 9.63
N GLU A 68 8.58 5.41 10.95
CA GLU A 68 8.77 4.10 11.57
C GLU A 68 7.56 3.18 11.39
N ASP A 69 6.34 3.64 11.65
CA ASP A 69 5.10 2.87 11.41
C ASP A 69 4.99 2.43 9.95
N TRP A 70 5.32 3.35 9.04
CA TRP A 70 5.35 3.06 7.61
C TRP A 70 6.40 2.00 7.26
N ARG A 71 7.61 2.09 7.82
CA ARG A 71 8.67 1.08 7.60
C ARG A 71 8.25 -0.28 8.14
N ALA A 72 7.62 -0.33 9.30
CA ALA A 72 7.13 -1.57 9.91
C ALA A 72 6.07 -2.24 9.03
N TYR A 73 5.13 -1.47 8.47
CA TYR A 73 4.14 -1.99 7.53
C TYR A 73 4.78 -2.51 6.23
N ALA A 74 5.71 -1.76 5.66
CA ALA A 74 6.42 -2.16 4.44
C ALA A 74 7.27 -3.43 4.66
N ASP A 75 7.95 -3.55 5.81
CA ASP A 75 8.69 -4.75 6.21
C ASP A 75 7.77 -5.96 6.35
N ASN A 76 6.64 -5.81 7.04
CA ASN A 76 5.64 -6.86 7.20
C ASN A 76 5.12 -7.35 5.83
N CYS A 77 4.73 -6.43 4.94
CA CYS A 77 4.28 -6.78 3.60
C CYS A 77 5.39 -7.47 2.78
N SER A 78 6.64 -7.05 2.93
CA SER A 78 7.78 -7.69 2.27
C SER A 78 8.04 -9.10 2.79
N ARG A 79 7.87 -9.35 4.09
CA ARG A 79 8.06 -10.68 4.71
C ARG A 79 6.96 -11.67 4.35
N LEU A 80 5.76 -11.17 4.06
CA LEU A 80 4.64 -11.99 3.58
C LEU A 80 4.76 -12.35 2.09
N LEU A 81 5.66 -11.70 1.36
CA LEU A 81 5.96 -11.97 -0.06
C LEU A 81 7.12 -12.95 -0.28
N ASP A 82 7.97 -13.15 0.73
CA ASP A 82 9.11 -14.10 0.72
C ASP A 82 8.65 -15.51 1.09
#